data_AF-A0A353N974-F1
#
_entry.id   AF-A0A353N974-F1
#
_cell.length_a   1.000
_cell.length_b   1.000
_cell.length_c   1.000
_cell.angle_alpha   90.00
_cell.angle_beta   90.00
_cell.angle_gamma   90.00
#
_symmetry.space_group_name_H-M   'P 1'
#
loop_
_entity.id
_entity.type
_entity.pdbx_description
1 polymer ?
#
loop_
_entity_poly.entity_id
_entity_poly.type
_entity_poly.pdbx_seq_one_letter_code
_entity_poly.pdbx_strand_id
1 'polypeptide(L)' 'MKITEQKMSFNLTSPRIVSQLLAKYNLVAKKQLGQNFLTDANILRKIVAAAEVSSSDLALEIGA' A
#
# COMPACT_ATOMS: atom_id res chain seq x y z
N MET A 1 5.99 -17.72 27.12
CA MET A 1 6.75 -17.10 26.01
C MET A 1 5.76 -16.43 25.08
N LYS A 2 5.44 -15.15 25.30
CA LYS A 2 4.59 -14.38 24.39
C LYS A 2 5.49 -13.90 23.25
N ILE A 3 5.33 -14.50 22.08
CA ILE A 3 5.97 -14.03 20.86
C ILE A 3 5.23 -12.74 20.52
N THR A 4 5.82 -11.60 20.84
CA THR A 4 5.21 -10.30 20.59
C THR A 4 5.12 -10.11 19.09
N GLU A 5 3.89 -10.09 18.55
CA GLU A 5 3.64 -9.57 17.21
C GLU A 5 4.07 -8.10 17.18
N GLN A 6 5.31 -7.86 16.80
CA GLN A 6 5.77 -6.51 16.52
C GLN A 6 5.18 -6.15 15.16
N LYS A 7 3.96 -5.58 15.19
CA LYS A 7 3.29 -5.00 14.03
C LYS A 7 4.15 -3.84 13.56
N MET A 8 5.11 -4.10 12.67
CA MET A 8 5.89 -3.05 12.03
C MET A 8 4.94 -2.21 11.19
N SER A 9 4.55 -1.06 11.72
CA SER A 9 3.78 -0.06 10.98
C SER A 9 4.70 0.64 9.98
N PHE A 10 4.88 0.04 8.81
CA PHE A 10 5.57 0.70 7.71
C PHE A 10 4.64 1.72 7.06
N ASN A 11 5.17 2.92 6.77
CA ASN A 11 4.46 3.86 5.89
C ASN A 11 4.58 3.39 4.44
N LEU A 12 3.60 2.62 3.97
CA LEU A 12 3.56 2.08 2.60
C LEU A 12 3.44 3.15 1.51
N THR A 13 3.05 4.37 1.88
CA THR A 13 3.05 5.50 0.94
C THR A 13 4.41 6.19 0.85
N SER A 14 5.46 5.72 1.55
CA SER A 14 6.80 6.29 1.36
C SER A 14 7.47 5.68 0.13
N PRO A 15 7.94 6.48 -0.86
CA PRO A 15 8.72 5.95 -1.98
C PRO A 15 9.91 5.11 -1.53
N ARG A 16 10.60 5.54 -0.47
CA ARG A 16 11.75 4.84 0.10
C ARG A 16 11.36 3.45 0.60
N ILE A 17 10.25 3.34 1.32
CA ILE A 17 9.77 2.06 1.86
C ILE A 17 9.37 1.13 0.72
N VAL A 18 8.65 1.64 -0.29
CA VAL A 18 8.28 0.86 -1.48
C VAL A 18 9.53 0.32 -2.19
N SER A 19 10.53 1.17 -2.44
CA SER A 19 11.79 0.75 -3.06
C SER A 19 12.54 -0.28 -2.22
N GLN A 20 12.56 -0.12 -0.90
CA GLN A 20 13.18 -1.09 0.02
C GLN A 20 12.47 -2.45 -0.01
N LEU A 21 11.13 -2.47 -0.07
CA LEU A 21 10.35 -3.70 -0.16
C LEU A 21 10.59 -4.41 -1.49
N LEU A 22 10.53 -3.67 -2.62
CA LEU A 22 10.83 -4.23 -3.93
C LEU A 22 12.22 -4.86 -3.97
N ALA A 23 13.24 -4.17 -3.46
CA ALA A 23 14.60 -4.70 -3.38
C ALA A 23 14.70 -5.92 -2.45
N LYS A 24 14.07 -5.88 -1.27
CA LYS A 24 14.08 -6.98 -0.29
C LYS A 24 13.52 -8.27 -0.86
N TYR A 25 12.46 -8.17 -1.67
CA TYR A 25 11.82 -9.33 -2.30
C TYR A 25 12.35 -9.61 -3.72
N ASN A 26 13.40 -8.91 -4.14
CA ASN A 26 14.02 -9.06 -5.46
C ASN A 26 13.01 -8.89 -6.62
N LEU A 27 12.08 -7.94 -6.44
CA LEU A 27 11.03 -7.58 -7.38
C LEU A 27 11.36 -6.29 -8.12
N VAL A 28 10.86 -6.18 -9.34
CA VAL A 28 10.92 -4.96 -10.16
C VAL A 28 9.52 -4.61 -10.63
N ALA A 29 9.11 -3.36 -10.44
CA ALA A 29 7.84 -2.84 -10.94
C ALA A 29 7.81 -2.90 -12.47
N LYS A 30 6.85 -3.62 -13.04
CA LYS A 30 6.74 -3.81 -14.48
C LYS A 30 5.86 -2.72 -15.09
N LYS A 31 6.48 -1.69 -15.65
CA LYS A 31 5.76 -0.57 -16.33
C LYS A 31 4.83 -1.06 -17.44
N GLN A 32 5.22 -2.09 -18.19
CA GLN A 32 4.39 -2.69 -19.25
C GLN A 32 3.08 -3.31 -18.73
N LEU A 33 3.00 -3.63 -17.43
CA LEU A 33 1.78 -4.13 -16.78
C LEU A 33 1.00 -3.01 -16.07
N GLY A 34 1.39 -1.75 -16.25
CA GLY A 34 0.73 -0.60 -15.61
C GLY A 34 1.00 -0.44 -14.11
N GLN A 35 1.95 -1.18 -13.54
CA GLN A 35 2.25 -1.12 -12.10
C GLN A 35 2.85 0.24 -11.71
N ASN A 36 2.09 1.02 -10.94
CA ASN A 36 2.51 2.29 -10.33
C ASN A 36 2.04 2.29 -8.87
N PHE A 37 2.95 2.53 -7.92
CA PHE A 37 2.63 2.50 -6.50
C PHE A 37 2.23 3.89 -6.00
N LEU A 38 1.19 3.96 -5.16
CA LEU A 38 0.81 5.18 -4.46
C LEU A 38 1.89 5.57 -3.45
N THR A 39 2.39 6.79 -3.55
CA THR A 39 3.50 7.28 -2.71
C THR A 39 3.17 8.58 -1.96
N ASP A 40 1.88 8.87 -1.80
CA ASP A 40 1.40 10.02 -1.03
C ASP A 40 0.15 9.63 -0.20
N ALA A 41 0.26 9.75 1.12
CA ALA A 41 -0.82 9.45 2.05
C ALA A 41 -2.02 10.41 1.94
N ASN A 42 -1.81 11.67 1.55
CA ASN A 42 -2.90 12.61 1.30
C ASN A 42 -3.72 12.20 0.09
N ILE A 43 -3.06 11.75 -0.98
CA ILE A 43 -3.74 11.27 -2.19
C ILE A 43 -4.53 10.00 -1.87
N LEU A 44 -3.94 9.05 -1.15
CA LEU A 44 -4.65 7.85 -0.68
C LEU A 44 -5.93 8.22 0.10
N ARG A 45 -5.83 9.14 1.06
CA ARG A 45 -7.00 9.62 1.82
C ARG A 45 -8.06 10.27 0.94
N LYS A 46 -7.66 11.06 -0.06
CA LYS A 46 -8.60 11.69 -1.01
C LYS A 46 -9.31 10.65 -1.88
N ILE A 47 -8.63 9.58 -2.31
CA ILE A 47 -9.25 8.49 -3.07
C ILE A 47 -10.32 7.80 -2.22
N VAL A 48 -9.98 7.42 -0.98
CA VAL A 48 -10.93 6.78 -0.06
C VAL A 48 -12.12 7.69 0.24
N ALA A 49 -11.88 8.99 0.50
CA ALA A 49 -12.95 9.95 0.74
C ALA A 49 -13.87 10.13 -0.48
N ALA A 50 -13.31 10.19 -1.68
CA ALA A 50 -14.09 10.32 -2.92
C ALA A 50 -14.87 9.06 -3.30
N ALA A 51 -14.44 7.89 -2.80
CA ALA A 51 -15.18 6.64 -2.96
C ALA A 51 -16.38 6.53 -1.99
N GLU A 52 -16.49 7.45 -1.02
CA GLU A 52 -17.58 7.51 -0.03
C GLU A 52 -17.84 6.18 0.71
N VAL A 53 -16.79 5.37 0.86
CA VAL A 53 -16.88 4.06 1.50
C VAL A 53 -17.02 4.20 3.03
N SER A 54 -17.90 3.39 3.58
CA SER A 54 -18.19 3.28 5.01
C SER A 54 -17.68 1.95 5.56
N SER A 55 -17.63 1.82 6.89
CA SER A 55 -17.19 0.57 7.54
C SER A 55 -18.12 -0.63 7.32
N SER A 56 -19.35 -0.39 6.84
CA SER A 56 -20.32 -1.45 6.51
C SER A 56 -20.19 -1.94 5.07
N ASP A 57 -19.43 -1.25 4.22
CA ASP A 57 -19.31 -1.61 2.82
C ASP A 57 -18.31 -2.75 2.62
N LEU A 58 -18.63 -3.62 1.67
CA LEU A 58 -17.68 -4.62 1.18
C LEU A 58 -16.88 -4.01 0.01
N ALA A 59 -15.58 -3.84 0.21
CA ALA A 59 -14.68 -3.30 -0.82
C ALA A 59 -14.02 -4.42 -1.64
N LEU A 60 -14.01 -4.27 -2.96
CA LEU A 60 -13.20 -5.06 -3.89
C LEU A 60 -12.08 -4.18 -4.44
N GLU A 61 -10.83 -4.55 -4.15
CA GLU A 61 -9.65 -3.85 -4.66
C GLU A 61 -9.03 -4.62 -5.85
N ILE A 62 -8.63 -3.89 -6.89
CA ILE A 62 -7.99 -4.44 -8.09
C ILE A 62 -6.60 -3.79 -8.24
N GLY A 63 -5.54 -4.60 -8.18
CA GLY A 63 -4.16 -4.12 -8.37
C GLY A 63 -3.39 -3.76 -7.09
N ALA A 64 -3.57 -4.55 -6.02
CA ALA A 64 -2.89 -4.40 -4.73
C ALA A 64 -1.43 -4.92 -4.70
#